data_AF-R7QAP9-F1
#
_entry.id   AF-R7QAP9-F1
#
_cell.length_a   1.000
_cell.length_b   1.000
_cell.length_c   1.000
_cell.angle_alpha   90.00
_cell.angle_beta   90.00
_cell.angle_gamma   90.00
#
_symmetry.space_group_name_H-M   'P 1'
#
loop_
_entity.id
_entity.type
_entity.pdbx_description
1 polymer ?
#
loop_
_entity_poly.entity_id
_entity_poly.type
_entity_poly.pdbx_seq_one_letter_code
_entity_poly.pdbx_strand_id
1 'polypeptide(L)'
;MALLKTAKKNGSKSAVAYLTAIERPATQYSKVPGEYQQDLDRVLSSNGSIAVTVENQAFLGGLGSGMLKQCGVPQNGALRAEMQKFVLTIVNGSIMGSNYSDRNLGKVWGSAARQQANLASGIHVGRQIPCKTAAAVSVRLIKALKASTRGADGGLSPFVHSCSPKFDQRRCQCLADNGRAVMPDIHQQFYRRDLIKSIINRNPLIGLQIAMACQISNY
;
A
#
# COMPACT_ATOMS: atom_id res chain seq x y z
N MET A 1 -11.59 2.25 -21.35
CA MET A 1 -10.50 1.72 -22.20
C MET A 1 -10.95 1.34 -23.61
N ALA A 2 -12.13 0.74 -23.79
CA ALA A 2 -12.71 0.49 -25.12
C ALA A 2 -12.83 1.76 -25.98
N LEU A 3 -13.35 2.86 -25.42
CA LEU A 3 -13.44 4.16 -26.10
C LEU A 3 -12.10 4.71 -26.60
N LEU A 4 -11.02 4.56 -25.81
CA LEU A 4 -9.68 5.00 -26.20
C LEU A 4 -9.10 4.14 -27.31
N LYS A 5 -9.36 2.83 -27.30
CA LYS A 5 -8.96 1.92 -28.38
C LYS A 5 -9.69 2.23 -29.68
N THR A 6 -11.00 2.52 -29.61
CA THR A 6 -11.79 2.98 -30.76
C THR A 6 -11.28 4.33 -31.28
N ALA A 7 -10.99 5.28 -30.40
CA ALA A 7 -10.44 6.58 -30.78
C ALA A 7 -9.03 6.47 -31.42
N LYS A 8 -8.18 5.55 -30.94
CA LYS A 8 -6.89 5.21 -31.57
C LYS A 8 -7.08 4.60 -32.96
N LYS A 9 -8.03 3.67 -33.13
CA LYS A 9 -8.39 3.12 -34.45
C LYS A 9 -8.88 4.20 -35.42
N ASN A 10 -9.54 5.23 -34.91
CA ASN A 10 -10.02 6.37 -35.70
C ASN A 10 -8.96 7.47 -35.88
N GLY A 11 -7.67 7.19 -35.65
CA GLY A 11 -6.57 8.12 -35.95
C GLY A 11 -6.39 9.27 -34.96
N SER A 12 -7.04 9.24 -33.79
CA SER A 12 -6.85 10.30 -32.79
C SER A 12 -5.42 10.29 -32.24
N LYS A 13 -4.63 11.31 -32.60
CA LYS A 13 -3.26 11.52 -32.09
C LYS A 13 -3.22 11.55 -30.56
N SER A 14 -4.24 12.14 -29.93
CA SER A 14 -4.39 12.20 -28.48
C SER A 14 -4.66 10.83 -27.85
N ALA A 15 -5.46 9.99 -28.50
CA ALA A 15 -5.70 8.61 -28.04
C ALA A 15 -4.50 7.70 -28.29
N VAL A 16 -3.76 7.89 -29.38
CA VAL A 16 -2.47 7.22 -29.65
C VAL A 16 -1.46 7.60 -28.57
N ALA A 17 -1.22 8.89 -28.33
CA ALA A 17 -0.29 9.35 -27.29
C ALA A 17 -0.72 8.88 -25.90
N TYR A 18 -2.03 8.86 -25.62
CA TYR A 18 -2.57 8.32 -24.38
C TYR A 18 -2.26 6.83 -24.25
N LEU A 19 -2.67 6.00 -25.22
CA LEU A 19 -2.46 4.56 -25.18
C LEU A 19 -0.96 4.21 -25.17
N THR A 20 -0.12 4.86 -25.96
CA THR A 20 1.34 4.64 -25.93
C THR A 20 1.97 5.00 -24.58
N ALA A 21 1.43 5.98 -23.84
CA ALA A 21 1.93 6.35 -22.51
C ALA A 21 1.53 5.38 -21.38
N ILE A 22 0.44 4.63 -21.55
CA ILE A 22 -0.02 3.57 -20.62
C ILE A 22 0.35 2.16 -21.08
N GLU A 23 0.51 1.92 -22.38
CA GLU A 23 0.99 0.69 -23.01
C GLU A 23 2.53 0.66 -23.09
N ARG A 24 3.21 1.69 -22.57
CA ARG A 24 4.68 1.72 -22.47
C ARG A 24 5.11 0.48 -21.69
N PRO A 25 5.88 -0.44 -22.29
CA PRO A 25 6.23 -1.70 -21.64
C PRO A 25 7.05 -1.41 -20.39
N ALA A 26 6.74 -2.12 -19.31
CA ALA A 26 7.39 -1.95 -18.02
C ALA A 26 8.91 -2.22 -18.03
N THR A 27 9.43 -2.72 -19.15
CA THR A 27 10.86 -2.95 -19.41
C THR A 27 11.69 -1.67 -19.49
N GLN A 28 11.08 -0.48 -19.51
CA GLN A 28 11.81 0.80 -19.55
C GLN A 28 12.01 1.47 -18.19
N TYR A 29 11.43 0.93 -17.10
CA TYR A 29 11.74 1.41 -15.74
C TYR A 29 13.03 0.75 -15.28
N SER A 30 14.14 1.45 -15.46
CA SER A 30 15.46 0.92 -15.12
C SER A 30 15.52 0.60 -13.62
N LYS A 31 15.79 -0.68 -13.30
CA LYS A 31 16.03 -1.25 -11.96
C LYS A 31 14.79 -1.50 -11.07
N VAL A 32 13.74 -2.09 -11.63
CA VAL A 32 12.76 -2.82 -10.79
C VAL A 32 13.39 -4.18 -10.42
N PRO A 33 13.47 -4.57 -9.13
CA PRO A 33 13.84 -5.94 -8.77
C PRO A 33 12.86 -6.94 -9.42
N GLY A 34 13.36 -8.04 -9.99
CA GLY A 34 12.56 -8.94 -10.83
C GLY A 34 11.31 -9.48 -10.12
N GLU A 35 11.37 -9.64 -8.81
CA GLU A 35 10.26 -10.06 -7.96
C GLU A 35 9.07 -9.08 -7.93
N TYR A 36 9.29 -7.78 -8.20
CA TYR A 36 8.25 -6.75 -8.23
C TYR A 36 7.79 -6.39 -9.64
N GLN A 37 8.38 -7.00 -10.68
CA GLN A 37 8.01 -6.71 -12.06
C GLN A 37 6.53 -7.04 -12.30
N GLN A 38 6.05 -8.19 -11.80
CA GLN A 38 4.65 -8.59 -11.94
C GLN A 38 3.71 -7.64 -11.18
N ASP A 39 4.09 -7.20 -9.99
CA ASP A 39 3.29 -6.24 -9.24
C ASP A 39 3.21 -4.90 -9.98
N LEU A 40 4.34 -4.41 -10.49
CA LEU A 40 4.38 -3.20 -11.31
C LEU A 40 3.52 -3.34 -12.57
N ASP A 41 3.61 -4.46 -13.29
CA ASP A 41 2.80 -4.73 -14.48
C ASP A 41 1.31 -4.73 -14.15
N ARG A 42 0.91 -5.31 -13.01
CA ARG A 42 -0.48 -5.28 -12.53
C ARG A 42 -0.91 -3.85 -12.18
N VAL A 43 -0.04 -3.03 -11.58
CA VAL A 43 -0.36 -1.64 -11.20
C VAL A 43 -0.63 -0.83 -12.47
N LEU A 44 0.24 -1.01 -13.47
CA LEU A 44 0.22 -0.28 -14.73
C LEU A 44 -0.91 -0.75 -15.65
N SER A 45 -1.27 -2.04 -15.60
CA SER A 45 -2.35 -2.64 -16.39
C SER A 45 -3.73 -2.11 -15.99
N SER A 46 -4.57 -1.81 -16.99
CA SER A 46 -5.92 -1.27 -16.75
C SER A 46 -6.87 -2.21 -16.02
N ASN A 47 -6.56 -3.51 -16.03
CA ASN A 47 -7.39 -4.56 -15.45
C ASN A 47 -6.68 -5.30 -14.30
N GLY A 48 -5.47 -4.87 -13.92
CA GLY A 48 -4.73 -5.53 -12.84
C GLY A 48 -5.35 -5.22 -11.48
N SER A 49 -5.63 -6.27 -10.71
CA SER A 49 -5.81 -6.17 -9.26
C SER A 49 -4.49 -6.52 -8.57
N ILE A 50 -4.15 -5.79 -7.52
CA ILE A 50 -2.98 -6.08 -6.69
C ILE A 50 -3.46 -6.37 -5.29
N ALA A 51 -2.97 -7.46 -4.73
CA ALA A 51 -3.05 -7.71 -3.31
C ALA A 51 -1.82 -7.08 -2.64
N VAL A 52 -2.06 -6.33 -1.56
CA VAL A 52 -0.99 -5.81 -0.72
C VAL A 52 -0.58 -6.91 0.24
N THR A 53 0.68 -7.32 0.21
CA THR A 53 1.25 -8.40 1.01
C THR A 53 2.45 -7.93 1.83
N VAL A 54 2.97 -8.76 2.74
CA VAL A 54 4.17 -8.43 3.53
C VAL A 54 5.37 -8.15 2.61
N GLU A 55 5.43 -8.88 1.50
CA GLU A 55 6.54 -8.90 0.56
C GLU A 55 6.56 -7.67 -0.34
N ASN A 56 5.39 -7.17 -0.76
CA ASN A 56 5.29 -6.08 -1.73
C ASN A 56 4.86 -4.73 -1.14
N GLN A 57 4.38 -4.69 0.10
CA GLN A 57 3.84 -3.45 0.69
C GLN A 57 4.86 -2.31 0.72
N ALA A 58 6.15 -2.59 0.99
CA ALA A 58 7.19 -1.57 0.98
C ALA A 58 7.43 -1.01 -0.42
N PHE A 59 7.49 -1.88 -1.42
CA PHE A 59 7.60 -1.46 -2.82
C PHE A 59 6.40 -0.60 -3.24
N LEU A 60 5.17 -1.04 -2.94
CA LEU A 60 3.95 -0.29 -3.26
C LEU A 60 3.84 1.04 -2.50
N GLY A 61 4.25 1.08 -1.23
CA GLY A 61 4.35 2.31 -0.46
C GLY A 61 5.40 3.27 -1.03
N GLY A 62 6.54 2.74 -1.48
CA GLY A 62 7.55 3.52 -2.17
C GLY A 62 7.03 4.09 -3.49
N LEU A 63 6.34 3.27 -4.27
CA LEU A 63 5.70 3.66 -5.52
C LEU A 63 4.74 4.84 -5.31
N GLY A 64 3.86 4.72 -4.31
CA GLY A 64 2.95 5.79 -3.89
C GLY A 64 3.68 7.07 -3.49
N SER A 65 4.76 6.96 -2.70
CA SER A 65 5.59 8.09 -2.27
C SER A 65 6.28 8.80 -3.44
N GLY A 66 6.84 8.03 -4.39
CA GLY A 66 7.47 8.55 -5.60
C GLY A 66 6.50 9.36 -6.45
N MET A 67 5.29 8.83 -6.68
CA MET A 67 4.25 9.52 -7.44
C MET A 67 3.70 10.77 -6.74
N LEU A 68 3.49 10.70 -5.41
CA LEU A 68 3.09 11.86 -4.61
C LEU A 68 4.12 12.98 -4.72
N LYS A 69 5.41 12.67 -4.58
CA LYS A 69 6.49 13.65 -4.60
C LYS A 69 6.76 14.23 -5.99
N GLN A 70 6.76 13.39 -7.02
CA GLN A 70 7.11 13.82 -8.39
C GLN A 70 5.93 14.51 -9.09
N CYS A 71 4.72 14.01 -8.89
CA CYS A 71 3.56 14.38 -9.70
C CYS A 71 2.41 14.99 -8.89
N GLY A 72 2.48 14.98 -7.56
CA GLY A 72 1.40 15.47 -6.70
C GLY A 72 0.10 14.67 -6.83
N VAL A 73 0.15 13.43 -7.30
CA VAL A 73 -1.03 12.58 -7.52
C VAL A 73 -1.28 11.63 -6.35
N PRO A 74 -2.54 11.30 -6.02
CA PRO A 74 -3.78 11.77 -6.69
C PRO A 74 -4.08 13.25 -6.38
N GLN A 75 -4.79 13.92 -7.29
CA GLN A 75 -5.17 15.33 -7.10
C GLN A 75 -6.39 15.52 -6.18
N ASN A 76 -7.28 14.53 -6.13
CA ASN A 76 -8.40 14.53 -5.20
C ASN A 76 -7.90 14.47 -3.75
N GLY A 77 -8.33 15.40 -2.90
CA GLY A 77 -7.85 15.53 -1.52
C GLY A 77 -8.07 14.30 -0.66
N ALA A 78 -9.24 13.65 -0.76
CA ALA A 78 -9.55 12.45 0.01
C ALA A 78 -8.66 11.26 -0.41
N LEU A 79 -8.50 11.05 -1.71
CA LEU A 79 -7.61 10.01 -2.24
C LEU A 79 -6.15 10.30 -1.90
N ARG A 80 -5.73 11.57 -1.92
CA ARG A 80 -4.38 11.97 -1.53
C ARG A 80 -4.11 11.67 -0.07
N ALA A 81 -5.03 12.02 0.83
CA ALA A 81 -4.91 11.73 2.25
C ALA A 81 -4.82 10.22 2.51
N GLU A 82 -5.58 9.42 1.77
CA GLU A 82 -5.54 7.97 1.88
C GLU A 82 -4.23 7.36 1.39
N MET A 83 -3.70 7.84 0.26
CA MET A 83 -2.36 7.45 -0.21
C MET A 83 -1.30 7.85 0.81
N GLN A 84 -1.34 9.08 1.33
CA GLN A 84 -0.38 9.56 2.33
C GLN A 84 -0.42 8.71 3.59
N LYS A 85 -1.62 8.36 4.08
CA LYS A 85 -1.77 7.47 5.23
C LYS A 85 -1.13 6.11 4.97
N PHE A 86 -1.36 5.51 3.80
CA PHE A 86 -0.70 4.25 3.44
C PHE A 86 0.82 4.38 3.39
N VAL A 87 1.32 5.38 2.67
CA VAL A 87 2.77 5.63 2.57
C VAL A 87 3.38 5.80 3.96
N LEU A 88 2.77 6.59 4.84
CA LEU A 88 3.27 6.82 6.20
C LEU A 88 3.30 5.51 7.01
N THR A 89 2.22 4.72 6.99
CA THR A 89 2.16 3.41 7.66
C THR A 89 3.30 2.50 7.20
N ILE A 90 3.53 2.42 5.89
CA ILE A 90 4.57 1.56 5.32
C ILE A 90 5.96 2.08 5.62
N VAL A 91 6.21 3.39 5.43
CA VAL A 91 7.52 4.00 5.71
C VAL A 91 7.90 3.79 7.18
N ASN A 92 6.98 4.03 8.11
CA ASN A 92 7.23 3.79 9.52
C ASN A 92 7.53 2.31 9.80
N GLY A 93 6.74 1.39 9.22
CA GLY A 93 6.98 -0.05 9.33
C GLY A 93 8.31 -0.53 8.72
N SER A 94 8.73 0.06 7.59
CA SER A 94 9.96 -0.31 6.88
C SER A 94 11.22 0.26 7.51
N ILE A 95 11.17 1.49 8.04
CA ILE A 95 12.32 2.10 8.73
C ILE A 95 12.57 1.38 10.06
N MET A 96 11.50 1.10 10.79
CA MET A 96 11.60 0.49 12.11
C MET A 96 11.80 -1.03 12.02
N GLY A 97 11.43 -1.68 10.90
CA GLY A 97 11.48 -3.13 10.80
C GLY A 97 10.26 -3.77 11.45
N SER A 98 9.90 -4.96 10.98
CA SER A 98 8.56 -5.54 11.23
C SER A 98 8.57 -6.81 12.10
N ASN A 99 9.73 -7.22 12.62
CA ASN A 99 9.84 -8.50 13.34
C ASN A 99 10.86 -8.49 14.49
N TYR A 100 10.69 -7.60 15.46
CA TYR A 100 11.52 -7.50 16.65
C TYR A 100 11.43 -8.72 17.60
N SER A 101 10.41 -9.56 17.42
CA SER A 101 10.24 -10.81 18.17
C SER A 101 11.15 -11.96 17.72
N ASP A 102 11.85 -11.85 16.58
CA ASP A 102 12.76 -12.89 16.14
C ASP A 102 14.03 -12.89 17.01
N ARG A 103 14.39 -14.05 17.58
CA ARG A 103 15.61 -14.21 18.39
C ARG A 103 16.89 -14.01 17.56
N ASN A 104 16.79 -14.10 16.23
CA ASN A 104 17.90 -13.84 15.33
C ASN A 104 17.91 -12.38 14.88
N LEU A 105 18.65 -11.53 15.60
CA LEU A 105 18.83 -10.12 15.25
C LEU A 105 19.29 -9.94 13.80
N GLY A 106 20.16 -10.81 13.28
CA GLY A 106 20.61 -10.75 11.87
C GLY A 106 19.46 -10.87 10.87
N LYS A 107 18.44 -11.69 11.15
CA LYS A 107 17.22 -11.78 10.32
C LYS A 107 16.35 -10.53 10.42
N VAL A 108 16.23 -9.95 11.62
CA VAL A 108 15.48 -8.70 11.84
C VAL A 108 16.11 -7.56 11.03
N TRP A 109 17.41 -7.36 11.19
CA TRP A 109 18.17 -6.34 10.46
C TRP A 109 18.17 -6.58 8.95
N GLY A 110 18.33 -7.83 8.52
CA GLY A 110 18.25 -8.20 7.10
C GLY A 110 16.86 -7.93 6.50
N SER A 111 15.79 -8.20 7.26
CA SER A 111 14.42 -7.90 6.82
C SER A 111 14.15 -6.39 6.74
N ALA A 112 14.65 -5.60 7.70
CA ALA A 112 14.53 -4.14 7.67
C ALA A 112 15.30 -3.54 6.48
N ALA A 113 16.55 -3.96 6.26
CA ALA A 113 17.34 -3.53 5.12
C ALA A 113 16.66 -3.88 3.78
N ARG A 114 16.08 -5.07 3.67
CA ARG A 114 15.31 -5.48 2.48
C ARG A 114 14.06 -4.60 2.30
N GLN A 115 13.29 -4.36 3.35
CA GLN A 115 12.11 -3.49 3.27
C GLN A 115 12.49 -2.05 2.89
N GLN A 116 13.61 -1.53 3.38
CA GLN A 116 14.14 -0.22 2.97
C GLN A 116 14.59 -0.20 1.50
N ALA A 117 15.27 -1.25 1.03
CA ALA A 117 15.64 -1.38 -0.38
C ALA A 117 14.40 -1.44 -1.28
N ASN A 118 13.38 -2.21 -0.88
CA ASN A 118 12.12 -2.31 -1.61
C ASN A 118 11.38 -0.97 -1.66
N LEU A 119 11.33 -0.26 -0.53
CA LEU A 119 10.79 1.10 -0.45
C LEU A 119 11.54 2.05 -1.40
N ALA A 120 12.88 2.03 -1.37
CA ALA A 120 13.71 2.87 -2.23
C ALA A 120 13.50 2.56 -3.72
N SER A 121 13.45 1.29 -4.10
CA SER A 121 13.12 0.84 -5.45
C SER A 121 11.73 1.32 -5.88
N GLY A 122 10.72 1.18 -5.01
CA GLY A 122 9.39 1.69 -5.24
C GLY A 122 9.39 3.20 -5.48
N ILE A 123 10.08 3.98 -4.64
CA ILE A 123 10.22 5.44 -4.80
C ILE A 123 10.85 5.78 -6.14
N HIS A 124 11.92 5.08 -6.51
CA HIS A 124 12.63 5.30 -7.76
C HIS A 124 11.72 5.10 -8.97
N VAL A 125 11.05 3.95 -9.01
CA VAL A 125 10.08 3.61 -10.07
C VAL A 125 8.92 4.62 -10.09
N GLY A 126 8.38 4.98 -8.93
CA GLY A 126 7.26 5.92 -8.82
C GLY A 126 7.57 7.31 -9.37
N ARG A 127 8.84 7.74 -9.29
CA ARG A 127 9.31 9.01 -9.89
C ARG A 127 9.48 8.93 -11.41
N GLN A 128 9.70 7.74 -11.96
CA GLN A 128 9.86 7.54 -13.41
C GLN A 128 8.53 7.40 -14.14
N ILE A 129 7.43 7.07 -13.45
CA ILE A 129 6.11 6.98 -14.06
C ILE A 129 5.67 8.37 -14.54
N PRO A 130 5.32 8.55 -15.83
CA PRO A 130 4.81 9.83 -16.33
C PRO A 130 3.57 10.27 -15.54
N CYS A 131 3.49 11.56 -15.16
CA CYS A 131 2.44 12.03 -14.24
C CYS A 131 0.99 11.75 -14.70
N LYS A 132 0.77 11.73 -16.02
CA LYS A 132 -0.51 11.33 -16.61
C LYS A 132 -0.88 9.88 -16.30
N THR A 133 0.10 8.98 -16.36
CA THR A 133 -0.04 7.56 -16.02
C THR A 133 -0.10 7.39 -14.49
N ALA A 134 0.72 8.13 -13.75
CA ALA A 134 0.75 8.10 -12.29
C ALA A 134 -0.62 8.44 -11.67
N ALA A 135 -1.39 9.34 -12.28
CA ALA A 135 -2.74 9.64 -11.84
C ALA A 135 -3.64 8.39 -11.85
N ALA A 136 -3.71 7.67 -12.97
CA ALA A 136 -4.51 6.44 -13.08
C ALA A 136 -4.00 5.34 -12.16
N VAL A 137 -2.68 5.18 -12.09
CA VAL A 137 -2.00 4.23 -11.21
C VAL A 137 -2.33 4.50 -9.74
N SER A 138 -2.22 5.75 -9.28
CA SER A 138 -2.48 6.13 -7.88
C SER A 138 -3.91 5.78 -7.45
N VAL A 139 -4.90 5.98 -8.33
CA VAL A 139 -6.29 5.60 -8.07
C VAL A 139 -6.44 4.08 -7.96
N ARG A 140 -5.77 3.30 -8.81
CA ARG A 140 -5.81 1.83 -8.75
C ARG A 140 -5.14 1.30 -7.49
N LEU A 141 -4.00 1.86 -7.12
CA LEU A 141 -3.30 1.50 -5.89
C LEU A 141 -4.20 1.76 -4.67
N ILE A 142 -4.86 2.92 -4.61
CA ILE A 142 -5.83 3.19 -3.53
C ILE A 142 -7.02 2.23 -3.58
N LYS A 143 -7.54 1.91 -4.77
CA LYS A 143 -8.63 0.93 -4.89
C LYS A 143 -8.21 -0.44 -4.37
N ALA A 144 -7.00 -0.90 -4.67
CA ALA A 144 -6.43 -2.13 -4.14
C ALA A 144 -6.31 -2.07 -2.60
N LEU A 145 -5.84 -0.94 -2.06
CA LEU A 145 -5.75 -0.71 -0.61
C LEU A 145 -7.13 -0.70 0.08
N LYS A 146 -8.16 -0.19 -0.58
CA LYS A 146 -9.54 -0.25 -0.07
C LYS A 146 -10.08 -1.67 -0.07
N ALA A 147 -9.83 -2.40 -1.15
CA ALA A 147 -10.27 -3.78 -1.26
C ALA A 147 -9.66 -4.67 -0.16
N SER A 148 -8.43 -4.38 0.25
CA SER A 148 -7.77 -5.10 1.36
C SER A 148 -8.22 -4.67 2.75
N THR A 149 -8.97 -3.56 2.88
CA THR A 149 -9.38 -2.99 4.18
C THR A 149 -10.88 -3.02 4.43
N ARG A 150 -11.67 -3.62 3.53
CA ARG A 150 -13.15 -3.70 3.61
C ARG A 150 -13.66 -5.13 3.68
N GLY A 151 -14.90 -5.27 4.13
CA GLY A 151 -15.64 -6.54 4.07
C GLY A 151 -16.02 -6.94 2.64
N ALA A 152 -16.45 -8.18 2.45
CA ALA A 152 -16.87 -8.72 1.15
C ALA A 152 -18.07 -7.97 0.54
N ASP A 153 -18.88 -7.33 1.40
CA ASP A 153 -20.02 -6.47 1.06
C ASP A 153 -19.63 -5.01 0.79
N GLY A 154 -18.33 -4.68 0.88
CA GLY A 154 -17.84 -3.30 0.79
C GLY A 154 -18.03 -2.47 2.06
N GLY A 155 -18.55 -3.07 3.12
CA GLY A 155 -18.75 -2.49 4.45
C GLY A 155 -17.51 -2.60 5.35
N LEU A 156 -17.74 -2.67 6.66
CA LEU A 156 -16.67 -2.83 7.65
C LEU A 156 -15.90 -4.13 7.41
N SER A 157 -14.59 -4.09 7.61
CA SER A 157 -13.79 -5.31 7.57
C SER A 157 -14.18 -6.26 8.71
N PRO A 158 -14.00 -7.58 8.58
CA PRO A 158 -14.23 -8.55 9.66
C PRO A 158 -13.61 -8.12 10.99
N PHE A 159 -12.38 -7.58 10.95
CA PHE A 159 -11.69 -7.07 12.13
C PHE A 159 -12.41 -5.88 12.75
N VAL A 160 -12.72 -4.86 11.95
CA VAL A 160 -13.34 -3.64 12.45
C VAL A 160 -14.73 -3.95 12.99
N HIS A 161 -15.49 -4.79 12.30
CA HIS A 161 -16.81 -5.22 12.72
C HIS A 161 -16.77 -5.92 14.10
N SER A 162 -15.89 -6.90 14.28
CA SER A 162 -15.76 -7.65 15.55
C SER A 162 -15.04 -6.89 16.67
N CYS A 163 -14.21 -5.90 16.35
CA CYS A 163 -13.53 -5.06 17.33
C CYS A 163 -14.43 -3.95 17.88
N SER A 164 -15.34 -3.40 17.04
CA SER A 164 -16.13 -2.20 17.35
C SER A 164 -16.92 -2.25 18.66
N PRO A 165 -17.51 -3.39 19.08
CA PRO A 165 -18.19 -3.47 20.38
C PRO A 165 -17.29 -3.13 21.58
N LYS A 166 -15.97 -3.27 21.45
CA LYS A 166 -15.00 -3.04 22.53
C LYS A 166 -14.36 -1.65 22.49
N PHE A 167 -14.01 -1.15 21.31
CA PHE A 167 -13.24 0.10 21.17
C PHE A 167 -13.86 1.11 20.21
N ASP A 168 -15.11 0.95 19.76
CA ASP A 168 -15.72 1.71 18.66
C ASP A 168 -15.02 1.55 17.29
N GLN A 169 -15.78 1.87 16.24
CA GLN A 169 -15.35 1.68 14.86
C GLN A 169 -14.09 2.49 14.51
N ARG A 170 -13.97 3.71 15.02
CA ARG A 170 -12.86 4.61 14.66
C ARG A 170 -11.54 4.08 15.23
N ARG A 171 -11.52 3.67 16.50
CA ARG A 171 -10.29 3.13 17.10
C ARG A 171 -9.95 1.76 16.52
N CYS A 172 -10.94 0.93 16.21
CA CYS A 172 -10.71 -0.36 15.55
C CYS A 172 -10.17 -0.23 14.13
N GLN A 173 -10.67 0.75 13.35
CA GLN A 173 -10.10 1.08 12.04
C GLN A 173 -8.66 1.56 12.20
N CYS A 174 -8.39 2.48 13.15
CA CYS A 174 -7.03 2.94 13.43
C CYS A 174 -6.10 1.79 13.81
N LEU A 175 -6.55 0.87 14.67
CA LEU A 175 -5.78 -0.29 15.11
C LEU A 175 -5.42 -1.18 13.92
N ALA A 176 -6.40 -1.49 13.06
CA ALA A 176 -6.17 -2.30 11.87
C ALA A 176 -5.22 -1.61 10.88
N ASP A 177 -5.42 -0.31 10.64
CA ASP A 177 -4.59 0.48 9.72
C ASP A 177 -3.13 0.57 10.16
N ASN A 178 -2.86 0.61 11.47
CA ASN A 178 -1.50 0.59 12.02
C ASN A 178 -0.95 -0.85 12.08
N GLY A 179 -1.76 -1.81 12.53
CA GLY A 179 -1.37 -3.21 12.65
C GLY A 179 -0.98 -3.84 11.32
N ARG A 180 -1.54 -3.36 10.20
CA ARG A 180 -1.23 -3.92 8.87
C ARG A 180 0.23 -3.83 8.47
N ALA A 181 1.00 -2.91 9.03
CA ALA A 181 2.44 -2.81 8.75
C ALA A 181 3.20 -4.08 9.18
N VAL A 182 2.70 -4.83 10.17
CA VAL A 182 3.29 -6.10 10.65
C VAL A 182 2.39 -7.32 10.45
N MET A 183 1.11 -7.09 10.13
CA MET A 183 0.10 -8.10 9.87
C MET A 183 -0.82 -7.64 8.72
N PRO A 184 -0.37 -7.71 7.45
CA PRO A 184 -1.08 -7.07 6.33
C PRO A 184 -2.51 -7.54 6.11
N ASP A 185 -2.82 -8.77 6.54
CA ASP A 185 -4.14 -9.39 6.48
C ASP A 185 -5.02 -9.06 7.70
N ILE A 186 -4.58 -8.20 8.62
CA ILE A 186 -5.31 -7.89 9.86
C ILE A 186 -6.77 -7.52 9.64
N HIS A 187 -7.10 -6.80 8.56
CA HIS A 187 -8.48 -6.42 8.25
C HIS A 187 -9.39 -7.61 7.97
N GLN A 188 -8.84 -8.72 7.47
CA GLN A 188 -9.53 -9.95 7.11
C GLN A 188 -9.71 -10.89 8.31
N GLN A 189 -8.98 -10.64 9.42
CA GLN A 189 -9.08 -11.45 10.63
C GLN A 189 -10.21 -10.96 11.54
N PHE A 190 -10.75 -11.83 12.39
CA PHE A 190 -11.63 -11.39 13.48
C PHE A 190 -10.81 -10.87 14.66
N TYR A 191 -11.29 -9.83 15.32
CA TYR A 191 -10.64 -9.28 16.49
C TYR A 191 -10.53 -10.30 17.61
N ARG A 192 -9.31 -10.46 18.13
CA ARG A 192 -9.02 -11.20 19.35
C ARG A 192 -8.00 -10.40 20.17
N ARG A 193 -8.05 -10.56 21.49
CA ARG A 193 -7.23 -9.78 22.43
C ARG A 193 -5.72 -10.02 22.23
N ASP A 194 -5.35 -11.22 21.82
CA ASP A 194 -3.97 -11.61 21.50
C ASP A 194 -3.40 -10.87 20.28
N LEU A 195 -4.23 -10.43 19.33
CA LEU A 195 -3.74 -9.74 18.12
C LEU A 195 -2.96 -8.47 18.43
N ILE A 196 -3.40 -7.68 19.43
CA ILE A 196 -2.68 -6.47 19.83
C ILE A 196 -1.29 -6.84 20.38
N LYS A 197 -1.21 -7.91 21.20
CA LYS A 197 0.08 -8.43 21.70
C LYS A 197 0.96 -8.94 20.55
N SER A 198 0.39 -9.64 19.56
CA SER A 198 1.12 -10.10 18.38
C SER A 198 1.68 -8.94 17.56
N ILE A 199 0.91 -7.85 17.38
CA ILE A 199 1.37 -6.64 16.70
C ILE A 199 2.56 -6.02 17.45
N ILE A 200 2.44 -5.86 18.77
CA ILE A 200 3.47 -5.26 19.61
C ILE A 200 4.74 -6.10 19.64
N ASN A 201 4.61 -7.42 19.76
CA ASN A 201 5.75 -8.31 19.75
C ASN A 201 6.51 -8.24 18.41
N ARG A 202 5.77 -8.11 17.30
CA ARG A 202 6.38 -7.93 15.97
C ARG A 202 7.05 -6.57 15.82
N ASN A 203 6.45 -5.50 16.35
CA ASN A 203 7.05 -4.17 16.38
C ASN A 203 6.52 -3.35 17.57
N PRO A 204 7.33 -3.17 18.63
CA PRO A 204 6.92 -2.41 19.82
C PRO A 204 6.58 -0.95 19.53
N LEU A 205 7.20 -0.34 18.51
CA LEU A 205 6.97 1.05 18.14
C LEU A 205 5.58 1.23 17.49
N ILE A 206 5.10 0.23 16.75
CA ILE A 206 3.69 0.20 16.31
C ILE A 206 2.76 0.12 17.53
N GLY A 207 3.14 -0.64 18.56
CA GLY A 207 2.44 -0.67 19.85
C GLY A 207 2.26 0.72 20.45
N LEU A 208 3.34 1.49 20.52
CA LEU A 208 3.32 2.87 21.00
C LEU A 208 2.43 3.75 20.11
N GLN A 209 2.53 3.61 18.78
CA GLN A 209 1.70 4.35 17.85
C GLN A 209 0.21 4.01 18.01
N ILE A 210 -0.15 2.75 18.24
CA ILE A 210 -1.53 2.33 18.53
C ILE A 210 -2.03 2.98 19.82
N ALA A 211 -1.22 2.95 20.89
CA ALA A 211 -1.60 3.56 22.16
C ALA A 211 -1.87 5.07 22.01
N MET A 212 -0.98 5.80 21.31
CA MET A 212 -1.10 7.25 21.14
C MET A 212 -2.15 7.66 20.10
N ALA A 213 -2.09 7.09 18.89
CA ALA A 213 -2.92 7.51 17.76
C ALA A 213 -4.32 6.90 17.78
N CYS A 214 -4.45 5.66 18.26
CA CYS A 214 -5.74 4.97 18.31
C CYS A 214 -6.39 5.05 19.70
N GLN A 215 -5.70 5.61 20.70
CA GLN A 215 -6.21 5.74 22.08
C GLN A 215 -6.66 4.38 22.66
N ILE A 216 -5.94 3.32 22.31
CA ILE A 216 -6.14 1.98 22.85
C ILE A 216 -5.02 1.71 23.85
N SER A 217 -5.30 2.06 25.10
CA SER A 217 -4.50 1.66 26.27
C SER A 217 -5.19 0.50 27.00
N ASN A 218 -4.44 -0.37 27.67
CA ASN A 218 -4.93 -1.57 28.38
C ASN A 218 -5.55 -2.65 27.45
N TYR A 219 -4.72 -3.20 26.57
CA TYR A 219 -5.04 -4.33 25.69
C TYR A 219 -4.77 -5.70 26.31
#